data_AF-A0A6B3FX67-F1
#
_entry.id   AF-A0A6B3FX67-F1
#
_cell.length_a   1.000
_cell.length_b   1.000
_cell.length_c   1.000
_cell.angle_alpha   90.00
_cell.angle_beta   90.00
_cell.angle_gamma   90.00
#
_symmetry.space_group_name_H-M   'P 1'
#
loop_
_entity.id
_entity.type
_entity.pdbx_description
1 polymer ?
#
loop_
_entity_poly.entity_id
_entity_poly.type
_entity_poly.pdbx_seq_one_letter_code
_entity_poly.pdbx_strand_id
1 'polypeptide(L)'
;HDAVALTDRTEVRPVYVIGGGPGGLATAAALRARGVRAVVLEKSDRVGASWRGHYDRLHLHTTRRWSALPGLKMPRKFGRWVGRDDVVRYLEKYTEHHELEVVTGVEVTRVDPAPDGSGDWQLTATGGRVLRGRAVVVATGFNHTPRIP
;
A
#
# COMPACT_ATOMS: atom_id res chain seq x y z
N HIS A 1 4.79 7.58 -47.93
CA HIS A 1 3.58 6.82 -47.56
C HIS A 1 4.09 5.47 -47.04
N ASP A 2 3.89 5.03 -45.81
CA ASP A 2 2.94 5.41 -44.78
C ASP A 2 3.55 5.22 -43.40
N ALA A 3 3.30 6.21 -42.54
CA ALA A 3 3.47 6.09 -41.11
C ALA A 3 2.31 5.23 -40.57
N VAL A 4 2.59 3.98 -40.24
CA VAL A 4 1.70 3.23 -39.34
C VAL A 4 2.04 3.73 -37.93
N ALA A 5 1.32 4.76 -37.51
CA ALA A 5 1.25 5.16 -36.12
C ALA A 5 0.89 3.93 -35.29
N LEU A 6 1.86 3.44 -34.51
CA LEU A 6 1.62 2.42 -33.49
C LEU A 6 0.68 3.07 -32.48
N THR A 7 -0.58 2.69 -32.57
CA THR A 7 -1.70 3.09 -31.73
C THR A 7 -1.26 3.26 -30.29
N ASP A 8 -1.40 4.48 -29.79
CA ASP A 8 -1.36 4.89 -28.40
C ASP A 8 -2.19 3.93 -27.54
N ARG A 9 -1.55 2.87 -27.02
CA ARG A 9 -2.03 2.24 -25.79
C ARG A 9 -1.70 3.26 -24.72
N THR A 10 -2.62 4.18 -24.47
CA THR A 10 -2.60 5.07 -23.30
C THR A 10 -2.28 4.19 -22.11
N GLU A 11 -1.02 4.21 -21.67
CA GLU A 11 -0.57 3.36 -20.60
C GLU A 11 -1.34 3.82 -19.37
N VAL A 12 -2.32 3.02 -18.92
CA VAL A 12 -3.22 3.44 -17.84
C VAL A 12 -2.36 3.61 -16.59
N ARG A 13 -2.07 4.87 -16.27
CA ARG A 13 -1.22 5.24 -15.14
C ARG A 13 -1.87 4.72 -13.85
N PRO A 14 -1.09 4.08 -12.97
CA PRO A 14 -1.64 3.45 -11.79
C PRO A 14 -2.14 4.48 -10.78
N VAL A 15 -2.92 4.01 -9.82
CA VAL A 15 -3.12 4.70 -8.54
C VAL A 15 -1.98 4.29 -7.61
N TYR A 16 -1.22 5.26 -7.08
CA TYR A 16 -0.22 4.95 -6.06
C TYR A 16 -0.85 4.97 -4.67
N VAL A 17 -0.59 3.94 -3.88
CA VAL A 17 -0.99 3.85 -2.48
C VAL A 17 0.27 3.92 -1.63
N ILE A 18 0.44 4.99 -0.85
CA ILE A 18 1.65 5.21 -0.05
C ILE A 18 1.47 4.56 1.32
N GLY A 19 2.16 3.45 1.57
CA GLY A 19 2.16 2.69 2.82
C GLY A 19 1.63 1.26 2.65
N GLY A 20 2.45 0.26 3.01
CA GLY A 20 2.15 -1.17 3.00
C GLY A 20 1.58 -1.71 4.32
N GLY A 21 0.87 -0.86 5.06
CA GLY A 21 0.11 -1.24 6.26
C GLY A 21 -1.30 -1.76 5.93
N PRO A 22 -2.11 -2.12 6.95
CA PRO A 22 -3.44 -2.70 6.74
C PRO A 22 -4.38 -1.85 5.87
N GLY A 23 -4.39 -0.53 6.08
CA GLY A 23 -5.20 0.40 5.30
C GLY A 23 -4.78 0.51 3.84
N GLY A 24 -3.47 0.56 3.57
CA GLY A 24 -2.94 0.60 2.20
C GLY A 24 -3.20 -0.69 1.43
N LEU A 25 -2.97 -1.84 2.07
CA LEU A 25 -3.24 -3.14 1.44
C LEU A 25 -4.73 -3.35 1.16
N ALA A 26 -5.62 -3.00 2.10
CA ALA A 26 -7.06 -3.07 1.88
C ALA A 26 -7.53 -2.12 0.77
N THR A 27 -6.93 -0.93 0.67
CA THR A 27 -7.22 0.03 -0.40
C THR A 27 -6.80 -0.53 -1.76
N ALA A 28 -5.58 -1.07 -1.88
CA ALA A 28 -5.09 -1.66 -3.11
C ALA A 28 -5.96 -2.86 -3.55
N ALA A 29 -6.37 -3.71 -2.62
CA ALA A 29 -7.30 -4.81 -2.90
C ALA A 29 -8.66 -4.31 -3.39
N ALA A 30 -9.21 -3.26 -2.77
CA ALA A 30 -10.48 -2.66 -3.18
C ALA A 30 -10.42 -2.00 -4.57
N LEU A 31 -9.29 -1.37 -4.92
CA LEU A 31 -9.05 -0.81 -6.25
C LEU A 31 -8.92 -1.92 -7.30
N ARG A 32 -8.13 -2.95 -7.02
CA ARG A 32 -7.95 -4.12 -7.90
C ARG A 32 -9.27 -4.82 -8.18
N ALA A 33 -10.09 -5.04 -7.15
CA ALA A 33 -11.42 -5.64 -7.29
C ALA A 33 -12.37 -4.84 -8.20
N ARG A 34 -12.07 -3.57 -8.48
CA ARG A 34 -12.80 -2.68 -9.41
C ARG A 34 -12.10 -2.53 -10.76
N GLY A 35 -11.06 -3.32 -11.04
CA GLY A 35 -10.28 -3.24 -12.28
C GLY A 35 -9.32 -2.04 -12.35
N VAL A 36 -9.08 -1.35 -11.23
CA VAL A 36 -8.13 -0.23 -11.17
C VAL A 36 -6.77 -0.76 -10.76
N ARG A 37 -5.76 -0.58 -11.61
CA ARG A 37 -4.37 -0.90 -11.24
C ARG A 37 -3.90 0.01 -10.11
N ALA A 38 -3.46 -0.61 -9.01
CA ALA A 38 -2.92 0.08 -7.85
C ALA A 38 -1.53 -0.46 -7.53
N VAL A 39 -0.59 0.45 -7.24
CA VAL A 39 0.78 0.11 -6.83
C VAL A 39 0.99 0.64 -5.41
N VAL A 40 1.28 -0.26 -4.48
CA VAL A 40 1.60 0.09 -3.10
C VAL A 40 3.09 0.41 -3.00
N LEU A 41 3.42 1.60 -2.50
CA LEU A 41 4.78 2.02 -2.23
C LEU A 41 5.02 1.91 -0.72
N GLU A 42 5.94 1.04 -0.31
CA GLU A 42 6.33 0.83 1.08
C GLU A 42 7.79 1.22 1.27
N LYS A 43 8.06 2.04 2.29
CA LYS A 43 9.41 2.53 2.56
C LYS A 43 10.32 1.48 3.17
N SER A 44 9.76 0.57 3.96
CA SER A 44 10.49 -0.54 4.55
C SER A 44 10.73 -1.63 3.52
N ASP A 45 11.60 -2.58 3.85
CA ASP A 45 11.92 -3.74 3.01
C ASP A 45 10.76 -4.74 2.89
N ARG A 46 9.74 -4.63 3.75
CA ARG A 46 8.57 -5.53 3.83
C ARG A 46 7.28 -4.79 4.19
N VAL A 47 6.15 -5.36 3.76
CA VAL A 47 4.81 -4.94 4.21
C VAL A 47 4.62 -5.15 5.70
N GLY A 48 3.73 -4.35 6.30
CA GLY A 48 3.42 -4.44 7.72
C GLY A 48 4.60 -4.11 8.65
N ALA A 49 5.64 -3.42 8.16
CA ALA A 49 6.82 -3.08 8.96
C ALA A 49 6.48 -2.25 10.21
N SER A 50 5.46 -1.39 10.15
CA SER A 50 4.95 -0.68 11.34
C SER A 50 4.45 -1.62 12.43
N TRP A 51 3.92 -2.79 12.06
CA TRP A 51 3.55 -3.83 13.02
C TRP A 51 4.77 -4.55 13.57
N ARG A 52 5.81 -4.79 12.76
CA ARG A 52 7.06 -5.42 13.21
C ARG A 52 7.80 -4.60 14.27
N GLY A 53 7.72 -3.26 14.19
CA GLY A 53 8.37 -2.35 15.14
C GLY A 53 7.64 -2.15 16.47
N HIS A 54 6.46 -2.72 16.69
CA HIS A 54 5.74 -2.61 17.97
C HIS A 54 6.26 -3.61 19.03
N TYR A 55 6.26 -3.19 20.31
CA TYR A 55 6.71 -3.94 21.50
C TYR A 55 6.27 -5.42 21.50
N ASP A 56 7.18 -6.32 21.89
CA ASP A 56 7.06 -7.80 21.83
C ASP A 56 5.85 -8.43 22.54
N ARG A 57 5.07 -7.68 23.33
CA ARG A 57 3.86 -8.18 24.03
C ARG A 57 2.54 -7.77 23.38
N LEU A 58 2.55 -7.09 22.24
CA LEU A 58 1.32 -6.58 21.62
C LEU A 58 0.43 -7.71 21.09
N HIS A 59 -0.75 -7.82 21.69
CA HIS A 59 -1.91 -8.47 21.11
C HIS A 59 -2.86 -7.37 20.63
N LEU A 60 -3.59 -7.63 19.54
CA LEU A 60 -4.66 -6.72 19.13
C LEU A 60 -5.67 -6.53 20.26
N HIS A 61 -5.97 -5.28 20.59
CA HIS A 61 -7.07 -4.92 21.51
C HIS A 61 -8.45 -5.21 20.90
N THR A 62 -8.51 -5.52 19.60
CA THR A 62 -9.71 -5.93 18.89
C THR A 62 -9.66 -7.43 18.56
N THR A 63 -10.85 -8.03 18.50
CA THR A 63 -10.95 -9.45 18.15
C THR A 63 -10.51 -9.68 16.71
N ARG A 64 -9.95 -10.86 16.42
CA ARG A 64 -9.65 -11.32 15.06
C ARG A 64 -10.75 -11.02 14.01
N ARG A 65 -12.03 -11.09 14.39
CA ARG A 65 -13.15 -10.80 13.47
C ARG A 65 -13.20 -9.33 13.07
N TRP A 66 -12.91 -8.43 14.01
CA TRP A 66 -12.92 -6.99 13.79
C TRP A 66 -11.64 -6.49 13.12
N SER A 67 -10.55 -7.25 13.24
CA SER A 67 -9.25 -6.89 12.68
C SER A 67 -8.97 -7.47 11.29
N ALA A 68 -9.79 -8.42 10.82
CA ALA A 68 -9.64 -8.99 9.49
C ALA A 68 -9.96 -7.94 8.42
N LEU A 69 -9.08 -7.81 7.43
CA LEU A 69 -9.28 -6.94 6.28
C LEU A 69 -10.37 -7.52 5.35
N PRO A 70 -11.09 -6.65 4.63
CA PRO A 70 -12.09 -7.06 3.65
C PRO A 70 -11.51 -8.06 2.64
N GLY A 71 -12.29 -9.09 2.29
CA GLY A 71 -11.89 -10.07 1.27
C GLY A 71 -11.07 -11.26 1.79
N LEU A 72 -10.45 -11.20 2.98
CA LEU A 72 -9.71 -12.33 3.53
C LEU A 72 -9.83 -12.43 5.06
N LYS A 73 -10.45 -13.52 5.54
CA LYS A 73 -10.57 -13.77 6.99
C LYS A 73 -9.21 -14.14 7.59
N MET A 74 -8.90 -13.58 8.76
CA MET A 74 -7.77 -14.05 9.58
C MET A 74 -8.00 -15.51 10.03
N PRO A 75 -7.01 -16.41 9.91
CA PRO A 75 -7.08 -17.80 10.36
C PRO A 75 -7.45 -17.99 11.84
N ARG A 76 -8.25 -19.01 12.15
CA ARG A 76 -8.64 -19.32 13.56
C ARG A 76 -7.44 -19.68 14.45
N LYS A 77 -6.37 -20.24 13.87
CA LYS A 77 -5.15 -20.63 14.58
C LYS A 77 -4.40 -19.45 15.22
N PHE A 78 -4.69 -18.22 14.79
CA PHE A 78 -4.11 -16.99 15.38
C PHE A 78 -4.78 -16.58 16.70
N GLY A 79 -5.65 -17.42 17.25
CA GLY A 79 -6.35 -17.15 18.49
C GLY A 79 -7.45 -16.10 18.34
N ARG A 80 -7.98 -15.70 19.49
CA ARG A 80 -9.01 -14.66 19.55
C ARG A 80 -8.38 -13.28 19.44
N TRP A 81 -7.33 -13.03 20.24
CA TRP A 81 -6.51 -11.82 20.28
C TRP A 81 -5.25 -12.14 19.49
N VAL A 82 -5.10 -11.52 18.33
CA VAL A 82 -4.05 -11.87 17.38
C VAL A 82 -2.75 -11.21 17.82
N GLY A 83 -1.68 -12.00 17.95
CA GLY A 83 -0.35 -11.48 18.25
C GLY A 83 0.25 -10.72 17.06
N ARG A 84 1.19 -9.82 17.34
CA ARG A 84 1.91 -9.02 16.32
C ARG A 84 2.37 -9.84 15.11
N ASP A 85 3.10 -10.93 15.35
CA ASP A 85 3.70 -11.72 14.27
C ASP A 85 2.63 -12.42 13.41
N ASP A 86 1.48 -12.76 13.98
CA ASP A 86 0.34 -13.28 13.24
C ASP A 86 -0.36 -12.22 12.40
N VAL A 87 -0.41 -10.97 12.86
CA VAL A 87 -0.87 -9.85 12.03
C VAL A 87 0.05 -9.67 10.83
N VAL A 88 1.37 -9.68 11.05
CA VAL A 88 2.34 -9.55 9.97
C VAL A 88 2.19 -10.69 8.96
N ARG A 89 2.16 -11.95 9.42
CA ARG A 89 1.92 -13.11 8.56
C ARG A 89 0.59 -13.02 7.80
N TYR A 90 -0.43 -12.46 8.43
CA TYR A 90 -1.72 -12.21 7.79
C TYR A 90 -1.61 -11.17 6.67
N LEU A 91 -0.89 -10.06 6.86
CA LEU A 91 -0.74 -9.01 5.85
C LEU A 91 0.10 -9.47 4.65
N GLU A 92 1.15 -10.27 4.89
CA GLU A 92 1.91 -10.93 3.82
C GLU A 92 1.00 -11.84 2.99
N LYS A 93 0.25 -12.73 3.66
CA LYS A 93 -0.73 -13.59 2.98
C LYS A 93 -1.83 -12.81 2.27
N TYR A 94 -2.25 -11.68 2.82
CA TYR A 94 -3.25 -10.81 2.19
C TYR A 94 -2.75 -10.25 0.87
N THR A 95 -1.47 -9.85 0.84
CA THR A 95 -0.78 -9.34 -0.34
C THR A 95 -0.74 -10.41 -1.44
N GLU A 96 -0.33 -11.64 -1.08
CA GLU A 96 -0.31 -12.79 -1.99
C GLU A 96 -1.71 -13.16 -2.49
N HIS A 97 -2.70 -13.25 -1.58
CA HIS A 97 -4.05 -13.68 -1.90
C HIS A 97 -4.77 -12.76 -2.90
N HIS A 98 -4.54 -11.45 -2.78
CA HIS A 98 -5.10 -10.45 -3.68
C HIS A 98 -4.14 -10.05 -4.80
N GLU A 99 -2.99 -10.73 -4.93
CA GLU A 99 -1.96 -10.47 -5.96
C GLU A 99 -1.58 -8.98 -6.05
N LEU A 100 -1.43 -8.32 -4.91
CA LEU A 100 -1.20 -6.88 -4.87
C LEU A 100 0.19 -6.53 -5.39
N GLU A 101 0.27 -5.48 -6.22
CA GLU A 101 1.54 -4.92 -6.68
C GLU A 101 2.13 -4.05 -5.57
N VAL A 102 3.16 -4.55 -4.90
CA VAL A 102 3.84 -3.84 -3.81
C VAL A 102 5.31 -3.65 -4.16
N VAL A 103 5.79 -2.42 -4.04
CA VAL A 103 7.19 -2.05 -4.20
C VAL A 103 7.72 -1.58 -2.86
N THR A 104 8.66 -2.34 -2.30
CA THR A 104 9.32 -2.05 -1.02
C THR A 104 10.60 -1.24 -1.22
N GLY A 105 11.12 -0.65 -0.14
CA GLY A 105 12.29 0.23 -0.18
C GLY A 105 12.04 1.56 -0.91
N VAL A 106 10.78 1.97 -1.07
CA VAL A 106 10.39 3.21 -1.75
C VAL A 106 9.73 4.15 -0.74
N GLU A 107 10.51 5.09 -0.24
CA GLU A 107 10.00 6.22 0.52
C GLU A 107 9.57 7.32 -0.43
N VAL A 108 8.30 7.72 -0.37
CA VAL A 108 7.79 8.91 -1.05
C VAL A 108 7.99 10.11 -0.14
N THR A 109 8.76 11.09 -0.60
CA THR A 109 9.08 12.30 0.16
C THR A 109 8.22 13.49 -0.23
N ARG A 110 7.61 13.46 -1.43
CA ARG A 110 6.77 14.54 -1.93
C ARG A 110 5.71 14.05 -2.91
N VAL A 111 4.55 14.70 -2.88
CA VAL A 111 3.45 14.50 -3.83
C VAL A 111 3.01 15.88 -4.32
N ASP A 112 3.03 16.10 -5.62
CA ASP A 112 2.62 17.35 -6.28
C ASP A 112 1.69 17.06 -7.45
N PRO A 113 0.85 18.01 -7.87
CA PRO A 113 0.26 17.97 -9.20
C PRO A 113 1.35 17.88 -10.28
N ALA A 114 1.11 17.09 -11.32
CA ALA A 114 2.03 17.01 -12.44
C ALA A 114 2.11 18.38 -13.16
N PRO A 115 3.32 18.86 -13.51
CA PRO A 115 3.50 20.22 -14.04
C PRO A 115 3.03 20.39 -15.48
N ASP A 116 2.61 19.32 -16.15
CA ASP A 116 2.26 19.29 -17.58
C ASP A 116 0.76 19.53 -17.85
N GLY A 117 -0.03 19.85 -16.81
CA GLY A 117 -1.45 20.12 -16.95
C GLY A 117 -2.32 18.88 -17.22
N SER A 118 -1.76 17.67 -17.12
CA SER A 118 -2.50 16.41 -17.34
C SER A 118 -3.58 16.11 -16.30
N GLY A 119 -3.55 16.78 -15.15
CA GLY A 119 -4.39 16.47 -13.99
C GLY A 119 -3.89 15.27 -13.16
N ASP A 120 -2.75 14.69 -13.54
CA ASP A 120 -2.11 13.61 -12.80
C ASP A 120 -1.29 14.12 -11.61
N TRP A 121 -0.78 13.18 -10.84
CA TRP A 121 0.11 13.41 -9.71
C TRP A 121 1.54 12.96 -10.02
N GLN A 122 2.49 13.72 -9.50
CA GLN A 122 3.91 13.40 -9.48
C GLN A 122 4.35 13.08 -8.05
N LEU A 123 5.06 11.97 -7.87
CA LEU A 123 5.63 11.57 -6.59
C LEU A 123 7.15 11.57 -6.70
N THR A 124 7.82 12.23 -5.75
CA THR A 124 9.27 12.13 -5.58
C THR A 124 9.57 11.04 -4.56
N ALA A 125 10.46 10.12 -4.90
CA ALA A 125 10.78 8.96 -4.07
C ALA A 125 12.28 8.67 -3.96
N THR A 126 12.64 7.71 -3.10
CA THR A 126 14.02 7.30 -2.81
C THR A 126 14.89 7.15 -4.06
N GLY A 127 16.11 7.67 -3.99
CA GLY A 127 17.07 7.64 -5.10
C GLY A 127 16.75 8.64 -6.23
N GLY A 128 15.96 9.68 -5.95
CA GLY A 128 15.59 10.70 -6.94
C GLY A 128 14.57 10.22 -7.97
N ARG A 129 13.89 9.10 -7.71
CA ARG A 129 12.88 8.56 -8.61
C ARG A 129 11.69 9.51 -8.65
N VAL A 130 11.15 9.70 -9.85
CA VAL A 130 9.93 10.46 -10.09
C VAL A 130 8.90 9.52 -10.70
N LEU A 131 7.79 9.34 -10.00
CA LEU A 131 6.70 8.48 -10.42
C LEU A 131 5.49 9.32 -10.85
N ARG A 132 4.75 8.86 -11.85
CA ARG A 132 3.52 9.50 -12.31
C ARG A 132 2.32 8.59 -12.19
N GLY A 133 1.26 9.10 -11.58
CA GLY A 133 0.05 8.34 -11.28
C GLY A 133 -1.20 9.18 -11.47
N ARG A 134 -2.30 8.52 -11.84
CA ARG A 134 -3.59 9.18 -12.07
C ARG A 134 -4.23 9.67 -10.76
N ALA A 135 -3.93 9.00 -9.67
CA ALA A 135 -4.36 9.38 -8.33
C ALA A 135 -3.35 8.86 -7.30
N VAL A 136 -3.40 9.44 -6.10
CA VAL A 136 -2.58 9.04 -4.96
C VAL A 136 -3.48 8.83 -3.75
N VAL A 137 -3.27 7.72 -3.04
CA VAL A 137 -3.86 7.47 -1.73
C VAL A 137 -2.76 7.50 -0.68
N VAL A 138 -2.88 8.37 0.32
CA VAL A 138 -1.96 8.44 1.45
C VAL A 138 -2.45 7.49 2.55
N ALA A 139 -1.69 6.43 2.80
CA ALA A 139 -2.02 5.36 3.75
C ALA A 139 -0.88 5.08 4.75
N THR A 140 -0.09 6.10 5.08
CA THR A 140 1.12 6.01 5.93
C THR A 140 0.83 5.75 7.42
N GLY A 141 -0.43 5.82 7.85
CA GLY A 141 -0.85 5.63 9.25
C GLY A 141 -0.46 6.79 10.17
N PHE A 142 -0.98 6.79 11.40
CA PHE A 142 -0.83 7.88 12.37
C PHE A 142 0.41 7.77 13.29
N ASN A 143 1.14 6.63 13.27
CA ASN A 143 2.17 6.30 14.28
C ASN A 143 3.62 6.66 13.88
N HIS A 144 3.85 7.44 12.81
CA HIS A 144 5.20 7.76 12.35
C HIS A 144 5.77 9.08 12.91
N THR A 145 4.96 9.89 13.60
CA THR A 145 5.42 11.16 14.18
C THR A 145 5.35 11.06 15.71
N PRO A 146 6.47 10.95 16.43
CA PRO A 146 6.47 11.11 17.87
C PRO A 146 5.96 12.51 18.23
N ARG A 147 4.89 12.60 19.01
CA ARG A 147 4.56 13.83 19.74
C ARG A 147 5.43 13.84 20.99
N ILE A 148 6.57 14.50 20.92
CA ILE A 148 7.35 14.84 22.11
C ILE A 148 6.77 16.18 22.63
N PRO A 149 6.28 16.26 23.88
CA PRO A 149 5.88 17.51 24.50
C PRO A 149 7.02 18.52 24.60
#